data_AF-A0A3D4V8M9-F1
#
_entry.id   AF-A0A3D4V8M9-F1
#
_cell.length_a   1.000
_cell.length_b   1.000
_cell.length_c   1.000
_cell.angle_alpha   90.00
_cell.angle_beta   90.00
_cell.angle_gamma   90.00
#
_symmetry.space_group_name_H-M   'P 1'
#
loop_
_entity.id
_entity.type
_entity.pdbx_description
1 polymer ?
#
loop_
_entity_poly.entity_id
_entity_poly.type
_entity_poly.pdbx_seq_one_letter_code
_entity_poly.pdbx_strand_id
1 'polypeptide(L)'
;MHRMALRATVLGTVGIALAYASAFLPPSVSVWGPYLMAVALPFCMMATMVLGAARDGKPLGRLVWPMALVFVLVAGGFLLALTLPSDTVTSTLWLGLPPRAAVVLYGVGLLPLFVLPVAYAFTFDALTLSDEDIARVRAARQAARHAVQAKDVASPGDGRVS
;
A
#
# COMPACT_ATOMS: atom_id res chain seq x y z
N MET A 1 6.90 1.22 -17.03
CA MET A 1 6.05 1.36 -15.83
C MET A 1 5.65 2.80 -15.55
N HIS A 2 6.59 3.76 -15.48
CA HIS A 2 6.28 5.16 -15.18
C HIS A 2 5.19 5.79 -16.10
N ARG A 3 5.31 5.64 -17.43
CA ARG A 3 4.29 6.13 -18.38
C ARG A 3 2.91 5.48 -18.21
N MET A 4 2.86 4.20 -17.82
CA MET A 4 1.60 3.50 -17.56
C MET A 4 0.96 3.99 -16.26
N ALA A 5 1.76 4.17 -15.20
CA ALA A 5 1.30 4.71 -13.93
C ALA A 5 0.72 6.11 -14.10
N LEU A 6 1.40 6.97 -14.86
CA LEU A 6 0.93 8.32 -15.16
C LEU A 6 -0.39 8.31 -15.95
N ARG A 7 -0.51 7.45 -16.97
CA ARG A 7 -1.78 7.26 -17.70
C ARG A 7 -2.90 6.76 -16.79
N ALA A 8 -2.60 5.82 -15.89
CA ALA A 8 -3.56 5.31 -14.92
C ALA A 8 -4.01 6.40 -13.93
N THR A 9 -3.10 7.26 -13.46
CA THR A 9 -3.45 8.40 -12.62
C THR A 9 -4.36 9.37 -13.36
N VAL A 10 -4.01 9.74 -14.60
CA VAL A 10 -4.87 10.60 -15.43
C VAL A 10 -6.25 9.97 -15.63
N LEU A 11 -6.31 8.68 -15.95
CA LEU A 11 -7.56 7.95 -16.13
C LEU A 11 -8.41 7.93 -14.84
N GLY A 12 -7.79 7.69 -13.69
CA GLY A 12 -8.45 7.74 -12.39
C GLY A 12 -9.01 9.12 -12.09
N THR A 13 -8.23 10.18 -12.30
CA THR A 13 -8.66 11.58 -12.13
C THR A 13 -9.82 11.94 -13.05
N VAL A 14 -9.77 11.52 -14.31
CA VAL A 14 -10.89 11.70 -15.26
C VAL A 14 -12.12 10.94 -14.76
N GLY A 15 -11.96 9.71 -14.27
CA GLY A 15 -13.05 8.93 -13.68
C GLY A 15 -13.71 9.64 -12.49
N ILE A 16 -12.92 10.23 -11.59
CA ILE A 16 -13.41 11.02 -10.45
C ILE A 16 -14.17 12.26 -10.96
N ALA A 17 -13.62 12.96 -11.95
CA ALA A 17 -14.27 14.13 -12.53
C ALA A 17 -15.61 13.77 -13.20
N LEU A 18 -15.67 12.66 -13.94
CA LEU A 18 -16.90 12.16 -14.55
C LEU A 18 -17.92 11.70 -13.51
N ALA A 19 -17.47 11.02 -12.45
CA ALA A 19 -18.32 10.63 -11.35
C ALA A 19 -18.95 11.86 -10.68
N TYR A 20 -18.17 12.91 -10.45
CA TYR A 20 -18.68 14.16 -9.91
C TYR A 20 -19.62 14.88 -10.89
N ALA A 21 -19.24 14.97 -12.16
CA ALA A 21 -20.06 15.59 -13.21
C ALA A 21 -21.42 14.90 -13.38
N SER A 22 -21.49 13.60 -13.12
CA SER A 22 -22.75 12.83 -13.19
C SER A 22 -23.81 13.33 -12.20
N ALA A 23 -23.43 14.04 -11.14
CA ALA A 23 -24.38 14.64 -10.20
C ALA A 23 -25.24 15.75 -10.84
N PHE A 24 -24.79 16.33 -11.96
CA PHE A 24 -25.54 17.36 -12.70
C PHE A 24 -26.37 16.79 -13.87
N LEU A 25 -26.32 15.48 -14.07
CA LEU A 25 -27.03 14.78 -15.15
C LEU A 25 -28.37 14.21 -14.65
N PRO A 26 -29.25 13.76 -15.57
CA PRO A 26 -30.53 13.16 -15.19
C PRO A 26 -30.38 11.98 -14.21
N PRO A 27 -31.44 11.66 -13.43
CA PRO A 27 -31.39 10.63 -12.41
C PRO A 27 -30.85 9.28 -12.90
N SER A 28 -31.20 8.87 -14.12
CA SER A 28 -30.74 7.62 -14.76
C SER A 28 -29.23 7.50 -14.92
N VAL A 29 -28.51 8.62 -15.02
CA VAL A 29 -27.05 8.66 -15.10
C VAL A 29 -26.44 8.91 -13.72
N SER A 30 -27.04 9.80 -12.94
CA SER A 30 -26.53 10.18 -11.60
C SER A 30 -26.41 9.01 -10.63
N VAL A 31 -27.28 7.98 -10.75
CA VAL A 31 -27.22 6.78 -9.91
C VAL A 31 -25.92 5.99 -10.06
N TRP A 32 -25.24 6.10 -11.21
CA TRP A 32 -23.97 5.42 -11.46
C TRP A 32 -22.75 6.22 -10.97
N GLY A 33 -22.93 7.52 -10.72
CA GLY A 33 -21.89 8.41 -10.23
C GLY A 33 -21.17 7.89 -8.98
N PRO A 34 -21.91 7.55 -7.91
CA PRO A 34 -21.30 7.00 -6.69
C PRO A 34 -20.53 5.70 -6.93
N TYR A 35 -21.01 4.81 -7.80
CA TYR A 35 -20.30 3.56 -8.13
C TYR A 35 -19.00 3.83 -8.88
N LEU A 36 -19.03 4.73 -9.86
CA LEU A 36 -17.83 5.16 -10.57
C LEU A 36 -16.83 5.82 -9.61
N MET A 37 -17.33 6.67 -8.69
CA MET A 37 -16.52 7.31 -7.66
C MET A 37 -15.83 6.28 -6.75
N ALA A 38 -16.60 5.28 -6.27
CA ALA A 38 -16.12 4.22 -5.39
C ALA A 38 -14.98 3.38 -6.00
N VAL A 39 -14.89 3.30 -7.34
CA VAL A 39 -13.81 2.58 -8.04
C VAL A 39 -12.69 3.53 -8.48
N ALA A 40 -13.03 4.70 -9.02
CA ALA A 40 -12.06 5.64 -9.58
C ALA A 40 -11.13 6.24 -8.51
N LEU A 41 -11.64 6.51 -7.30
CA LEU A 41 -10.84 7.02 -6.18
C LEU A 41 -9.76 6.03 -5.75
N PRO A 42 -10.10 4.79 -5.34
CA PRO A 42 -9.10 3.79 -4.98
C PRO A 42 -8.15 3.50 -6.15
N PHE A 43 -8.65 3.41 -7.38
CA PHE A 43 -7.81 3.21 -8.55
C PHE A 43 -6.77 4.33 -8.74
N CYS A 44 -7.18 5.59 -8.61
CA CYS A 44 -6.27 6.74 -8.67
C CYS A 44 -5.23 6.70 -7.54
N MET A 45 -5.65 6.30 -6.33
CA MET A 45 -4.75 6.09 -5.19
C MET A 45 -3.71 4.99 -5.48
N MET A 46 -4.12 3.88 -6.09
CA MET A 46 -3.20 2.81 -6.51
C MET A 46 -2.22 3.30 -7.58
N ALA A 47 -2.70 4.04 -8.58
CA ALA A 47 -1.88 4.56 -9.66
C ALA A 47 -0.80 5.54 -9.14
N THR A 48 -1.16 6.40 -8.19
CA THR A 48 -0.22 7.33 -7.55
C THR A 48 0.78 6.61 -6.64
N MET A 49 0.36 5.57 -5.90
CA MET A 49 1.27 4.69 -5.17
C MET A 49 2.27 4.01 -6.10
N VAL A 50 1.81 3.45 -7.23
CA VAL A 50 2.71 2.86 -8.25
C VAL A 50 3.69 3.90 -8.79
N LEU A 51 3.21 5.12 -9.06
CA LEU A 51 4.07 6.20 -9.56
C LEU A 51 5.17 6.56 -8.55
N GLY A 52 4.84 6.57 -7.26
CA GLY A 52 5.81 6.79 -6.17
C GLY A 52 6.77 5.62 -5.95
N ALA A 53 6.28 4.38 -6.04
CA ALA A 53 7.07 3.17 -5.83
C ALA A 53 7.99 2.81 -7.02
N ALA A 54 7.66 3.25 -8.23
CA ALA A 54 8.43 2.97 -9.45
C ALA A 54 9.76 3.75 -9.57
N ARG A 55 10.23 4.40 -8.50
CA ARG A 55 11.61 4.94 -8.44
C ARG A 55 12.56 3.75 -8.58
N ASP A 56 13.46 3.81 -9.56
CA ASP A 56 14.45 2.77 -9.92
C ASP A 56 14.00 1.63 -10.86
N GLY A 57 12.79 1.69 -11.45
CA GLY A 57 12.40 0.76 -12.52
C GLY A 57 12.21 -0.70 -12.10
N LYS A 58 12.23 -0.98 -10.79
CA LYS A 58 11.97 -2.31 -10.23
C LYS A 58 10.47 -2.63 -10.26
N PRO A 59 10.08 -3.88 -10.55
CA PRO A 59 8.68 -4.30 -10.46
C PRO A 59 8.19 -4.22 -9.00
N LEU A 60 6.88 -4.02 -8.80
CA LEU A 60 6.29 -3.93 -7.45
C LEU A 60 6.48 -5.20 -6.60
N GLY A 61 6.81 -6.34 -7.21
CA GLY A 61 7.07 -7.59 -6.49
C GLY A 61 5.92 -7.97 -5.56
N ARG A 62 6.24 -8.37 -4.33
CA ARG A 62 5.26 -8.73 -3.30
C ARG A 62 4.39 -7.58 -2.81
N LEU A 63 4.74 -6.31 -3.08
CA LEU A 63 3.96 -5.13 -2.67
C LEU A 63 2.60 -5.06 -3.38
N VAL A 64 2.43 -5.79 -4.49
CA VAL A 64 1.13 -5.88 -5.18
C VAL A 64 0.05 -6.48 -4.28
N TRP A 65 0.39 -7.36 -3.33
CA TRP A 65 -0.56 -7.98 -2.41
C TRP A 65 -1.21 -6.99 -1.44
N PRO A 66 -0.45 -6.24 -0.61
CA PRO A 66 -1.04 -5.23 0.26
C PRO A 66 -1.73 -4.13 -0.54
N MET A 67 -1.23 -3.78 -1.73
CA MET A 67 -1.90 -2.85 -2.63
C MET A 67 -3.27 -3.36 -3.08
N ALA A 68 -3.35 -4.60 -3.58
CA ALA A 68 -4.59 -5.23 -3.99
C ALA A 68 -5.58 -5.38 -2.83
N LEU A 69 -5.07 -5.76 -1.65
CA LEU A 69 -5.87 -5.84 -0.42
C LEU A 69 -6.52 -4.50 -0.09
N VAL A 70 -5.75 -3.41 -0.05
CA VAL A 70 -6.28 -2.07 0.23
C VAL A 70 -7.29 -1.66 -0.82
N PHE A 71 -7.01 -1.91 -2.10
CA PHE A 71 -7.95 -1.62 -3.18
C PHE A 71 -9.28 -2.35 -2.99
N VAL A 72 -9.24 -3.67 -2.75
CA VAL A 72 -10.43 -4.50 -2.54
C VAL A 72 -11.19 -4.04 -1.29
N LEU A 73 -10.50 -3.72 -0.21
CA LEU A 73 -11.12 -3.30 1.04
C LEU A 73 -11.86 -1.97 0.88
N VAL A 74 -11.21 -1.00 0.24
CA VAL A 74 -11.76 0.36 0.07
C VAL A 74 -12.85 0.36 -1.01
N ALA A 75 -12.52 -0.09 -2.23
CA ALA A 75 -13.49 -0.12 -3.33
C ALA A 75 -14.65 -1.06 -3.01
N GLY A 76 -14.35 -2.27 -2.52
CA GLY A 76 -15.35 -3.25 -2.14
C GLY A 76 -16.23 -2.77 -1.00
N GLY A 77 -15.68 -2.12 0.03
CA GLY A 77 -16.47 -1.59 1.13
C GLY A 77 -17.41 -0.46 0.72
N PHE A 78 -16.97 0.47 -0.13
CA PHE A 78 -17.86 1.51 -0.68
C PHE A 78 -18.91 0.92 -1.64
N LEU A 79 -18.53 -0.01 -2.52
CA LEU A 79 -19.48 -0.70 -3.40
C LEU A 79 -20.53 -1.48 -2.59
N LEU A 80 -20.12 -2.17 -1.54
CA LEU A 80 -21.01 -2.89 -0.63
C LEU A 80 -21.95 -1.93 0.12
N ALA A 81 -21.44 -0.79 0.59
CA ALA A 81 -22.25 0.24 1.22
C ALA A 81 -23.29 0.82 0.25
N LEU A 82 -22.95 0.96 -1.04
CA LEU A 82 -23.86 1.46 -2.06
C LEU A 82 -24.95 0.46 -2.43
N THR A 83 -24.68 -0.85 -2.39
CA THR A 83 -25.69 -1.88 -2.68
C THR A 83 -26.66 -2.12 -1.52
N LEU A 84 -26.29 -1.73 -0.29
CA LEU A 84 -27.19 -1.75 0.85
C LEU A 84 -28.38 -0.79 0.67
N PRO A 85 -29.58 -1.16 1.14
CA PRO A 85 -30.76 -0.29 1.10
C PRO A 85 -30.50 1.06 1.78
N SER A 86 -31.24 2.09 1.36
CA SER A 86 -31.21 3.39 2.01
C SER A 86 -31.76 3.30 3.43
N ASP A 87 -31.02 3.85 4.39
CA ASP A 87 -31.40 3.84 5.80
C ASP A 87 -32.62 4.75 6.04
N THR A 88 -33.63 4.20 6.72
CA THR A 88 -34.77 4.93 7.28
C THR A 88 -34.67 5.01 8.82
N VAL A 89 -35.51 5.84 9.45
CA VAL A 89 -35.64 5.95 10.92
C VAL A 89 -35.97 4.64 11.64
N THR A 90 -36.45 3.62 10.92
CA THR A 90 -36.78 2.29 11.48
C THR A 90 -35.72 1.23 11.17
N SER A 91 -34.59 1.61 10.57
CA SER A 91 -33.54 0.67 10.18
C SER A 91 -32.90 0.02 11.41
N THR A 92 -32.63 -1.27 11.31
CA THR A 92 -31.90 -2.00 12.37
C THR A 92 -30.47 -1.49 12.43
N LEU A 93 -30.06 -1.00 13.60
CA LEU A 93 -28.71 -0.48 13.82
C LEU A 93 -27.72 -1.64 14.01
N TRP A 94 -26.58 -1.53 13.37
CA TRP A 94 -25.43 -2.42 13.57
C TRP A 94 -24.44 -1.72 14.49
N LEU A 95 -24.32 -2.21 15.73
CA LEU A 95 -23.44 -1.65 16.76
C LEU A 95 -23.66 -0.13 17.00
N GLY A 96 -24.91 0.33 16.83
CA GLY A 96 -25.29 1.73 17.04
C GLY A 96 -25.25 2.61 15.78
N LEU A 97 -24.94 2.06 14.61
CA LEU A 97 -24.92 2.79 13.34
C LEU A 97 -25.88 2.19 12.30
N PRO A 98 -26.44 3.00 11.38
CA PRO A 98 -27.13 2.47 10.21
C PRO A 98 -26.20 1.57 9.38
N PRO A 99 -26.71 0.48 8.76
CA PRO A 99 -25.89 -0.51 8.06
C PRO A 99 -24.87 0.08 7.07
N ARG A 100 -25.25 1.08 6.27
CA ARG A 100 -24.32 1.70 5.30
C ARG A 100 -23.16 2.41 6.01
N ALA A 101 -23.47 3.15 7.06
CA ALA A 101 -22.47 3.83 7.88
C ALA A 101 -21.58 2.82 8.62
N ALA A 102 -22.14 1.73 9.12
CA ALA A 102 -21.39 0.66 9.77
C ALA A 102 -20.38 0.00 8.81
N VAL A 103 -20.78 -0.30 7.57
CA VAL A 103 -19.87 -0.87 6.55
C VAL A 103 -18.74 0.10 6.21
N VAL A 104 -19.04 1.38 6.00
CA VAL A 104 -18.00 2.37 5.68
C VAL A 104 -17.07 2.57 6.88
N LEU A 105 -17.62 2.79 8.08
CA LEU A 105 -16.81 3.11 9.25
C LEU A 105 -16.00 1.91 9.73
N TYR A 106 -16.63 0.76 9.91
CA TYR A 106 -15.96 -0.42 10.43
C TYR A 106 -15.19 -1.18 9.35
N GLY A 107 -15.76 -1.31 8.15
CA GLY A 107 -15.13 -2.04 7.04
C GLY A 107 -14.08 -1.24 6.29
N VAL A 108 -14.36 0.02 5.92
CA VAL A 108 -13.41 0.84 5.16
C VAL A 108 -12.48 1.64 6.07
N GLY A 109 -13.00 2.15 7.20
CA GLY A 109 -12.21 2.97 8.13
C GLY A 109 -11.37 2.15 9.10
N LEU A 110 -11.99 1.21 9.82
CA LEU A 110 -11.37 0.54 10.96
C LEU A 110 -10.62 -0.74 10.57
N LEU A 111 -11.20 -1.60 9.74
CA LEU A 111 -10.61 -2.88 9.35
C LEU A 111 -9.19 -2.76 8.74
N PRO A 112 -8.87 -1.83 7.82
CA PRO A 112 -7.51 -1.75 7.26
C PRO A 112 -6.46 -1.44 8.31
N LEU A 113 -6.82 -0.74 9.40
CA LEU A 113 -5.91 -0.43 10.49
C LEU A 113 -5.37 -1.69 11.17
N PHE A 114 -6.14 -2.79 11.16
CA PHE A 114 -5.74 -4.07 11.71
C PHE A 114 -5.14 -5.00 10.65
N VAL A 115 -5.69 -5.00 9.43
CA VAL A 115 -5.20 -5.90 8.38
C VAL A 115 -3.84 -5.46 7.86
N LEU A 116 -3.56 -4.15 7.75
CA LEU A 116 -2.28 -3.66 7.25
C LEU A 116 -1.08 -4.08 8.12
N PRO A 117 -1.09 -3.93 9.46
CA PRO A 117 -0.02 -4.44 10.32
C PRO A 117 0.20 -5.95 10.19
N VAL A 118 -0.89 -6.73 10.08
CA VAL A 118 -0.81 -8.19 9.92
C VAL A 118 -0.21 -8.56 8.57
N ALA A 119 -0.67 -7.92 7.49
CA ALA A 119 -0.12 -8.12 6.14
C ALA A 119 1.35 -7.68 6.07
N TYR A 120 1.71 -6.61 6.77
CA TYR A 120 3.09 -6.15 6.90
C TYR A 120 3.94 -7.18 7.67
N ALA A 121 3.47 -7.69 8.81
CA ALA A 121 4.17 -8.72 9.58
C ALA A 121 4.44 -9.99 8.74
N PHE A 122 3.47 -10.45 7.94
CA PHE A 122 3.67 -11.57 7.02
C PHE A 122 4.63 -11.26 5.86
N THR A 123 4.78 -9.98 5.50
CA THR A 123 5.74 -9.55 4.48
C THR A 123 7.10 -9.16 5.10
N PHE A 124 7.19 -9.09 6.43
CA PHE A 124 8.36 -8.62 7.16
C PHE A 124 9.57 -9.52 6.93
N ASP A 125 9.38 -10.84 6.95
CA ASP A 125 10.41 -11.84 6.61
C ASP A 125 11.02 -11.63 5.22
N ALA A 126 10.32 -10.94 4.31
CA ALA A 126 10.82 -10.64 2.97
C ALA A 126 11.53 -9.28 2.85
N LEU A 127 11.42 -8.40 3.87
CA LEU A 127 12.00 -7.05 3.88
C LEU A 127 13.18 -6.92 4.86
N THR A 128 13.32 -7.83 5.81
CA THR A 128 14.52 -7.95 6.68
C THR A 128 15.58 -8.86 6.07
N LEU A 129 16.85 -8.64 6.46
CA LEU A 129 17.97 -9.51 6.11
C LEU A 129 17.69 -10.92 6.65
N SER A 130 17.73 -11.92 5.77
CA SER A 130 17.61 -13.32 6.20
C SER A 130 18.75 -13.68 7.17
N ASP A 131 18.56 -14.71 7.99
CA ASP A 131 19.64 -15.19 8.86
C ASP A 131 20.92 -15.55 8.06
N GLU A 132 20.75 -16.02 6.82
CA GLU A 132 21.85 -16.25 5.87
C GLU A 132 22.55 -14.95 5.44
N ASP A 133 21.80 -13.88 5.17
CA ASP A 133 22.37 -12.56 4.86
C ASP A 133 23.16 -12.00 6.05
N ILE A 134 22.61 -12.15 7.25
CA ILE A 134 23.26 -11.71 8.50
C ILE A 134 24.55 -12.53 8.72
N ALA A 135 24.51 -13.84 8.53
CA ALA A 135 25.67 -14.71 8.64
C ALA A 135 26.76 -14.35 7.63
N ARG A 136 26.37 -14.06 6.38
CA ARG A 136 27.27 -13.66 5.30
C ARG A 136 27.96 -12.32 5.58
N VAL A 137 27.22 -11.31 6.07
CA VAL A 137 27.81 -10.02 6.50
C VAL A 137 28.75 -10.22 7.70
N ARG A 138 28.39 -11.09 8.65
CA ARG A 138 29.21 -11.40 9.82
C ARG A 138 30.53 -12.07 9.43
N ALA A 139 30.48 -13.02 8.51
CA ALA A 139 31.67 -13.70 7.96
C ALA A 139 32.58 -12.72 7.19
N ALA A 140 32.02 -11.87 6.34
CA ALA A 140 32.79 -10.85 5.61
C ALA A 140 33.49 -9.86 6.56
N ARG A 141 32.83 -9.45 7.65
CA ARG A 141 33.42 -8.60 8.69
C ARG A 141 34.56 -9.29 9.43
N GLN A 142 34.43 -10.57 9.75
CA GLN A 142 35.49 -11.33 10.42
C GLN A 142 36.72 -11.46 9.51
N ALA A 143 36.53 -11.82 8.23
CA ALA A 143 37.61 -11.89 7.25
C ALA A 143 38.35 -10.54 7.09
N ALA A 144 37.61 -9.42 7.01
CA ALA A 144 38.20 -8.09 6.93
C ALA A 144 39.02 -7.72 8.18
N ARG A 145 38.54 -8.07 9.38
CA ARG A 145 39.30 -7.84 10.63
C ARG A 145 40.58 -8.66 10.69
N HIS A 146 40.53 -9.93 10.29
CA HIS A 146 41.72 -10.78 10.24
C HIS A 146 42.74 -10.27 9.21
N ALA A 147 42.29 -9.76 8.06
CA ALA A 147 43.18 -9.16 7.06
C ALA A 147 43.87 -7.89 7.55
N VAL A 148 43.16 -7.02 8.29
CA VAL A 148 43.74 -5.82 8.91
C VAL A 148 44.75 -6.21 9.99
N GLN A 149 44.41 -7.16 10.86
CA GLN A 149 45.28 -7.60 11.93
C GLN A 149 46.53 -8.34 11.40
N ALA A 150 46.40 -9.12 10.33
CA ALA A 150 47.54 -9.72 9.64
C ALA A 150 48.46 -8.67 9.00
N LYS A 151 47.89 -7.56 8.51
CA LYS A 151 48.65 -6.43 7.96
C LYS A 151 49.37 -5.64 9.06
N ASP A 152 48.75 -5.45 10.22
CA ASP A 152 49.37 -4.82 11.39
C ASP A 152 50.48 -5.70 12.00
N VAL A 153 50.28 -7.02 12.04
CA VAL A 153 51.30 -7.98 12.50
C VAL A 153 52.45 -8.12 11.51
N ALA A 154 52.19 -8.00 10.20
CA ALA A 154 53.22 -7.95 9.16
C ALA A 154 53.94 -6.59 9.08
N SER A 155 53.44 -5.56 9.79
CA SER A 155 54.08 -4.25 9.94
C SER A 155 54.33 -3.94 11.43
N PRO A 156 55.19 -4.70 12.12
CA PRO A 156 55.55 -4.40 13.49
C PRO A 156 56.52 -3.21 13.49
N GLY A 157 55.97 -2.01 13.69
CA GLY A 157 56.72 -0.81 14.11
C GLY A 157 57.82 -0.33 13.15
N ASP A 158 57.50 0.69 12.37
CA ASP A 158 58.44 1.80 12.16
C ASP A 158 58.61 2.55 13.49
N GLY A 159 59.27 1.86 14.44
CA GLY A 159 59.56 2.30 15.79
C GLY A 159 60.95 2.92 15.89
N ARG A 160 61.30 3.83 14.97
CA ARG A 160 62.50 4.66 15.12
C ARG A 160 62.22 5.80 16.09
N VAL A 161 62.39 5.47 17.37
CA VAL A 161 62.69 6.42 18.42
C VAL A 161 64.00 7.12 18.03
N SER A 162 63.91 8.44 17.92
CA SER A 162 64.99 9.42 17.72
C SER A 162 66.05 9.37 18.80
#